data_AF-A0ABD5ZJV7-F1
#
_entry.id   AF-A0ABD5ZJV7-F1
#
_cell.length_a   1.000
_cell.length_b   1.000
_cell.length_c   1.000
_cell.angle_alpha   90.00
_cell.angle_beta   90.00
_cell.angle_gamma   90.00
#
_symmetry.space_group_name_H-M   'P 1'
#
loop_
_entity.id
_entity.type
_entity.pdbx_description
1 polymer ?
#
loop_
_entity_poly.entity_id
_entity_poly.type
_entity_poly.pdbx_seq_one_letter_code
_entity_poly.pdbx_strand_id
1 'polypeptide(L)'
;MAMRNALSQNKLVTFAVALAGVWTVLTALRVWNGIDWSAGYVGQTATSGIVGLLVIGGLFALMLVLYGELESNTPAPETFPPEE
;
A
#
# COMPACT_ATOMS: atom_id res chain seq x y z
N MET A 1 4.73 19.85 -3.14
CA MET A 1 3.81 20.30 -2.07
C MET A 1 2.69 19.29 -1.89
N ALA A 2 3.06 18.03 -1.72
CA ALA A 2 2.25 16.93 -2.20
C ALA A 2 1.82 16.04 -1.00
N MET A 3 2.79 15.68 -0.15
CA MET A 3 2.55 15.18 1.21
C MET A 3 1.77 16.17 2.13
N ARG A 4 1.92 17.50 1.90
CA ARG A 4 1.27 18.54 2.70
C ARG A 4 -0.23 18.69 2.40
N ASN A 5 -0.68 18.37 1.19
CA ASN A 5 -2.09 18.42 0.79
C ASN A 5 -2.85 17.14 1.17
N ALA A 6 -2.23 15.96 1.07
CA ALA A 6 -2.83 14.71 1.56
C ALA A 6 -3.13 14.79 3.07
N LEU A 7 -2.22 15.40 3.84
CA LEU A 7 -2.40 15.70 5.26
C LEU A 7 -3.43 16.80 5.55
N SER A 8 -3.84 17.62 4.57
CA SER A 8 -4.84 18.68 4.81
C SER A 8 -6.26 18.22 4.50
N GLN A 9 -6.45 17.27 3.58
CA GLN A 9 -7.78 16.88 3.08
C GLN A 9 -8.39 15.67 3.79
N ASN A 10 -7.63 14.61 4.11
CA ASN A 10 -8.15 13.47 4.86
C ASN A 10 -7.07 12.67 5.63
N LYS A 11 -6.59 13.27 6.73
CA LYS A 11 -5.51 12.75 7.61
C LYS A 11 -5.71 11.28 8.03
N LEU A 12 -6.96 10.87 8.25
CA LEU A 12 -7.29 9.52 8.69
C LEU A 12 -6.93 8.49 7.63
N VAL A 13 -7.30 8.74 6.37
CA VAL A 13 -7.04 7.82 5.25
C VAL A 13 -5.55 7.73 4.98
N THR A 14 -4.84 8.86 4.95
CA THR A 14 -3.38 8.87 4.78
C THR A 14 -2.67 8.08 5.87
N PHE A 15 -3.06 8.26 7.13
CA PHE A 15 -2.48 7.53 8.26
C PHE A 15 -2.82 6.03 8.22
N ALA A 16 -4.06 5.68 7.87
CA ALA A 16 -4.49 4.28 7.71
C ALA A 16 -3.71 3.58 6.59
N VAL A 17 -3.52 4.23 5.44
CA VAL A 17 -2.72 3.70 4.32
C VAL A 17 -1.25 3.53 4.71
N ALA A 18 -0.67 4.50 5.44
CA ALA A 18 0.69 4.38 5.94
C ALA A 18 0.85 3.20 6.92
N LEU A 19 -0.08 3.04 7.87
CA LEU A 19 -0.10 1.90 8.79
C LEU A 19 -0.27 0.57 8.05
N ALA A 20 -1.17 0.50 7.08
CA ALA A 20 -1.35 -0.68 6.24
C ALA A 20 -0.08 -1.00 5.44
N GLY A 21 0.65 0.02 4.98
CA GLY A 21 1.95 -0.15 4.32
C GLY A 21 2.98 -0.78 5.25
N VAL A 22 3.12 -0.24 6.47
CA VAL A 22 4.02 -0.82 7.50
C VAL A 22 3.61 -2.26 7.83
N TRP A 23 2.33 -2.52 8.05
CA TRP A 23 1.82 -3.85 8.35
C TRP A 23 2.07 -4.84 7.22
N THR A 24 1.97 -4.39 5.96
CA THR A 24 2.28 -5.20 4.77
C THR A 24 3.74 -5.63 4.76
N VAL A 25 4.66 -4.71 5.06
CA VAL A 25 6.11 -5.02 5.17
C VAL A 25 6.38 -6.01 6.30
N LEU A 26 5.78 -5.81 7.48
CA LEU A 26 5.93 -6.75 8.60
C LEU A 26 5.38 -8.14 8.26
N THR A 27 4.29 -8.20 7.51
CA THR A 27 3.71 -9.47 7.02
C THR A 27 4.64 -10.15 6.02
N ALA A 28 5.25 -9.40 5.09
CA ALA A 28 6.26 -9.94 4.18
C ALA A 28 7.44 -10.56 4.94
N LEU A 29 7.97 -9.84 5.96
CA LEU A 29 9.04 -10.35 6.82
C LEU A 29 8.62 -11.62 7.58
N ARG A 30 7.37 -11.67 8.05
CA ARG A 30 6.83 -12.86 8.73
C ARG A 30 6.73 -14.06 7.79
N VAL A 31 6.28 -13.85 6.56
CA VAL A 31 6.25 -14.91 5.54
C VAL A 31 7.65 -15.38 5.23
N TRP A 32 8.59 -14.46 4.96
CA TRP A 32 9.99 -14.77 4.68
C TRP A 32 10.63 -15.61 5.79
N ASN A 33 10.45 -15.21 7.05
CA ASN A 33 10.99 -15.94 8.20
C ASN A 33 10.29 -17.27 8.48
N GLY A 34 9.07 -17.46 7.97
CA GLY A 34 8.30 -18.70 8.10
C GLY A 34 8.59 -19.71 6.99
N ILE A 35 9.47 -19.40 6.03
CA ILE A 35 9.80 -20.33 4.94
C ILE A 35 10.61 -21.50 5.50
N ASP A 36 10.03 -22.69 5.40
CA ASP A 36 10.76 -23.94 5.60
C ASP A 36 11.30 -24.44 4.25
N TRP A 37 12.63 -24.38 4.12
CA TRP A 37 13.37 -24.82 2.93
C TRP A 37 13.50 -26.35 2.84
N SER A 38 13.20 -27.06 3.94
CA SER A 38 13.26 -28.52 4.04
C SER A 38 11.87 -29.17 4.00
N ALA A 39 10.80 -28.37 4.03
CA ALA A 39 9.44 -28.86 3.93
C ALA A 39 9.15 -29.54 2.58
N GLY A 40 8.30 -30.58 2.63
CA GLY A 40 7.81 -31.29 1.44
C GLY A 40 6.84 -30.45 0.60
N TYR A 41 5.81 -31.08 0.02
CA TYR A 41 4.87 -30.37 -0.88
C TYR A 41 3.74 -29.60 -0.17
N VAL A 42 3.49 -29.87 1.12
CA VAL A 42 2.34 -29.32 1.86
C VAL A 42 2.84 -28.52 3.07
N GLY A 43 2.29 -27.33 3.29
CA GLY A 43 2.62 -26.46 4.43
C GLY A 43 3.36 -25.19 4.03
N GLN A 44 4.20 -24.64 4.93
CA GLN A 44 5.03 -23.45 4.68
C GLN A 44 6.28 -23.79 3.85
N THR A 45 6.06 -24.31 2.65
CA THR A 45 7.12 -24.68 1.72
C THR A 45 7.77 -23.45 1.10
N ALA A 46 9.03 -23.57 0.65
CA ALA A 46 9.72 -22.52 -0.11
C ALA A 46 8.89 -21.96 -1.28
N THR A 47 8.25 -22.83 -2.06
CA THR A 47 7.41 -22.41 -3.19
C THR A 47 6.21 -21.58 -2.73
N SER A 48 5.48 -22.04 -1.70
CA SER A 48 4.33 -21.31 -1.17
C SER A 48 4.71 -19.96 -0.55
N GLY A 49 5.87 -19.90 0.11
CA GLY A 49 6.43 -18.69 0.67
C GLY A 49 6.80 -17.66 -0.39
N ILE A 50 7.49 -18.08 -1.46
CA ILE A 50 7.84 -17.21 -2.59
C ILE A 50 6.59 -16.67 -3.27
N VAL A 51 5.60 -17.52 -3.54
CA VAL A 51 4.33 -17.09 -4.13
C VAL A 51 3.62 -16.08 -3.21
N GLY A 52 3.58 -16.35 -1.91
CA GLY A 52 3.04 -15.42 -0.92
C GLY A 52 3.75 -14.06 -0.94
N LEU A 53 5.07 -14.04 -1.05
CA LEU A 53 5.85 -12.81 -1.15
C LEU A 53 5.58 -12.04 -2.44
N LEU A 54 5.39 -12.73 -3.57
CA LEU A 54 5.00 -12.09 -4.83
C LEU A 54 3.63 -11.40 -4.71
N VAL A 55 2.66 -12.07 -4.10
CA VAL A 55 1.32 -11.50 -3.88
C VAL A 55 1.38 -10.29 -2.94
N ILE A 56 2.13 -10.39 -1.84
CA ILE A 56 2.33 -9.27 -0.91
C ILE A 56 3.05 -8.11 -1.60
N GLY A 57 4.07 -8.40 -2.42
CA GLY A 57 4.77 -7.39 -3.22
C GLY A 57 3.86 -6.68 -4.22
N GLY A 58 2.98 -7.43 -4.90
CA GLY A 58 1.96 -6.87 -5.79
C GLY A 58 0.95 -5.98 -5.05
N LEU A 59 0.49 -6.41 -3.88
CA LEU A 59 -0.40 -5.61 -3.03
C LEU A 59 0.28 -4.30 -2.59
N PHE A 60 1.55 -4.38 -2.18
CA PHE A 60 2.32 -3.21 -1.77
C PHE A 60 2.52 -2.24 -2.93
N ALA A 61 2.87 -2.74 -4.13
CA ALA A 61 2.98 -1.93 -5.33
C ALA A 61 1.65 -1.23 -5.69
N LEU A 62 0.53 -1.95 -5.61
CA LEU A 62 -0.79 -1.38 -5.83
C LEU A 62 -1.10 -0.25 -4.83
N MET A 63 -0.77 -0.43 -3.55
CA MET A 63 -0.93 0.62 -2.55
C MET A 63 -0.11 1.87 -2.89
N LEU A 64 1.13 1.72 -3.36
CA LEU A 64 1.97 2.85 -3.76
C LEU A 64 1.40 3.60 -4.96
N VAL A 65 0.89 2.88 -5.96
CA VAL A 65 0.21 3.48 -7.12
C VAL A 65 -1.01 4.29 -6.67
N LEU A 66 -1.88 3.69 -5.86
CA LEU A 66 -3.07 4.37 -5.34
C LEU A 66 -2.73 5.59 -4.48
N TYR A 67 -1.66 5.50 -3.68
CA TYR A 67 -1.17 6.64 -2.92
C TYR A 67 -0.70 7.79 -3.82
N GLY A 68 -0.01 7.49 -4.93
CA GLY A 68 0.41 8.48 -5.92
C GLY A 68 -0.78 9.14 -6.64
N GLU A 69 -1.82 8.38 -6.95
CA GLU A 69 -3.05 8.91 -7.55
C GLU A 69 -3.76 9.92 -6.61
N LEU A 70 -3.83 9.62 -5.31
CA LEU A 70 -4.39 10.52 -4.29
C LEU A 70 -3.63 11.85 -4.15
N GLU A 71 -2.38 11.90 -4.62
CA GLU A 71 -1.53 13.08 -4.56
C GLU A 71 -1.80 14.04 -5.74
N SER A 72 -2.42 13.56 -6.81
CA SER A 72 -2.82 14.35 -7.98
C SER A 72 -4.09 15.16 -7.68
N ASN A 73 -3.91 16.41 -7.22
CA ASN A 73 -5.01 17.37 -7.14
C ASN A 73 -5.30 17.90 -8.55
N THR A 74 -6.25 17.29 -9.27
CA THR A 74 -6.97 18.03 -10.32
C THR A 74 -7.68 19.18 -9.60
N PRO A 75 -7.45 20.46 -9.96
CA PRO A 75 -8.14 21.56 -9.31
C PRO A 75 -9.65 21.33 -9.41
N ALA A 76 -10.36 21.51 -8.31
CA ALA A 76 -11.82 21.47 -8.32
C ALA A 76 -12.30 22.46 -9.40
N PRO A 77 -13.33 22.11 -10.20
CA PRO A 77 -13.89 23.05 -11.17
C PRO A 77 -14.27 24.33 -10.43
N GLU A 78 -13.90 25.48 -11.00
CA GLU A 78 -14.25 26.76 -10.39
C GLU A 78 -15.76 26.82 -10.16
N THR A 79 -16.16 27.32 -8.99
CA THR A 79 -17.56 27.50 -8.65
C THR A 79 -18.19 28.45 -9.64
N PHE A 80 -19.14 27.94 -10.43
CA PHE A 80 -19.96 28.76 -11.30
C PHE A 80 -21.24 29.20 -10.56
N PRO A 81 -21.62 30.49 -10.60
CA PRO A 81 -21.00 31.59 -11.35
C PRO A 81 -19.85 32.25 -10.57
N PRO A 82 -18.92 32.93 -11.27
CA PRO A 82 -17.88 33.73 -10.62
C PRO A 82 -18.53 34.82 -9.76
N GLU A 83 -18.18 34.87 -8.48
CA GLU A 83 -18.46 36.03 -7.63
C GLU A 83 -17.42 37.11 -7.97
N GLU A 84 -17.89 38.30 -8.35
CA GLU A 84 -17.11 39.42 -8.92
C GLU A 84 -15.86 39.84 -8.12
#